data_AF-A0A433D548-F1
#
_entry.id   AF-A0A433D548-F1
#
_cell.length_a   1.000
_cell.length_b   1.000
_cell.length_c   1.000
_cell.angle_alpha   90.00
_cell.angle_beta   90.00
_cell.angle_gamma   90.00
#
_symmetry.space_group_name_H-M   'P 1'
#
loop_
_entity.id
_entity.type
_entity.pdbx_description
1 polymer ?
#
loop_
_entity_poly.entity_id
_entity_poly.type
_entity_poly.pdbx_seq_one_letter_code
_entity_poly.pdbx_strand_id
1 'polypeptide(L)'
;MVYHAATGGGFYRFSLRIYSDITEDLSQEEVIERIKLVVLPFEIEFKTVDLFSRYNLNHFVAEEFSQDRVFLVGDAAHHISPMCGFSLNTGLADSWNLVWKLYLTSCKITKPTILETYHEERYTVAERMIELSVKLQAIYNLDSVMIGVESQQELNYAWTRNKGFMTGIGVEYHISSLNLYASDDIDLRVRPGMRSPDGRITPSMITDGVTPTRLLDLFTAVPIFHILVFMGDPSHNNDYLEKLADLVTLQRLSPFTPNRRKFVEYKEIYELIIIVPANVSQPSCTSIVEAAGGIYYTDDVTEDEGLYARYGVDLQEGAIVVVRPDGIVGNHLQFYTK
;
A
#
# COMPACT_ATOMS: atom_id res chain seq x y z
N MET A 1 26.30 -12.72 7.84
CA MET A 1 27.07 -11.98 6.81
C MET A 1 26.35 -12.02 5.49
N VAL A 2 26.48 -10.98 4.66
CA VAL A 2 25.93 -10.91 3.30
C VAL A 2 27.09 -10.72 2.32
N TYR A 3 27.04 -11.49 1.23
CA TYR A 3 27.94 -11.43 0.09
C TYR A 3 27.14 -11.00 -1.12
N HIS A 4 27.60 -10.01 -1.86
CA HIS A 4 27.23 -9.87 -3.27
C HIS A 4 28.41 -10.40 -4.07
N ALA A 5 28.19 -11.46 -4.82
CA ALA A 5 29.22 -12.11 -5.61
C ALA A 5 28.73 -12.38 -7.02
N ALA A 6 29.57 -12.07 -8.00
CA ALA A 6 29.36 -12.53 -9.35
C ALA A 6 29.83 -13.98 -9.47
N THR A 7 28.93 -14.87 -9.89
CA THR A 7 29.30 -16.22 -10.34
C THR A 7 29.24 -16.26 -11.87
N GLY A 8 29.69 -17.35 -12.48
CA GLY A 8 29.71 -17.50 -13.94
C GLY A 8 28.39 -17.22 -14.68
N GLY A 9 27.25 -17.18 -13.97
CA GLY A 9 25.90 -16.94 -14.52
C GLY A 9 25.20 -15.63 -14.12
N GLY A 10 25.83 -14.72 -13.35
CA GLY A 10 25.20 -13.46 -12.92
C GLY A 10 25.63 -12.97 -11.52
N PHE A 11 24.93 -11.96 -10.99
CA PHE A 11 25.14 -11.46 -9.62
C PHE A 11 24.22 -12.19 -8.64
N TYR A 12 24.79 -12.70 -7.55
CA TYR A 12 24.08 -13.45 -6.53
C TYR A 12 24.35 -12.86 -5.15
N ARG A 13 23.33 -12.90 -4.29
CA ARG A 13 23.45 -12.53 -2.88
C ARG A 13 23.49 -13.80 -2.03
N PHE A 14 24.60 -14.05 -1.33
CA PHE A 14 24.70 -15.12 -0.35
C PHE A 14 24.54 -14.54 1.06
N SER A 15 23.81 -15.22 1.93
CA SER A 15 23.70 -14.86 3.34
C SER A 15 24.07 -16.06 4.19
N LEU A 16 25.14 -15.94 4.98
CA LEU A 16 25.59 -16.99 5.88
C LEU A 16 25.36 -16.60 7.33
N ARG A 17 24.73 -17.50 8.08
CA ARG A 17 24.64 -17.42 9.55
C ARG A 17 25.98 -17.78 10.16
N ILE A 18 26.40 -17.02 11.14
CA ILE A 18 27.61 -17.26 11.92
C ILE A 18 27.15 -17.41 13.36
N TYR A 19 27.48 -18.53 13.99
CA TYR A 19 27.11 -18.81 15.36
C TYR A 19 27.89 -17.92 16.32
N SER A 20 27.28 -17.63 17.47
CA SER A 20 27.75 -16.65 18.46
C SER A 20 29.05 -17.03 19.17
N ASP A 21 29.47 -18.29 19.05
CA ASP A 21 30.75 -18.81 19.51
C ASP A 21 31.94 -18.31 18.67
N ILE A 22 31.67 -17.79 17.46
CA ILE A 22 32.68 -17.13 16.63
C ILE A 22 32.68 -15.64 16.97
N THR A 23 33.56 -15.26 17.88
CA THR A 23 33.74 -13.88 18.34
C THR A 23 34.63 -13.04 17.43
N GLU A 24 35.45 -13.68 16.60
CA GLU A 24 36.34 -13.02 15.63
C GLU A 24 35.63 -12.75 14.30
N ASP A 25 35.98 -11.63 13.66
CA ASP A 25 35.49 -11.34 12.31
C ASP A 25 36.13 -12.31 11.32
N LEU A 26 35.30 -13.14 10.69
CA LEU A 26 35.75 -14.06 9.63
C LEU A 26 36.15 -13.26 8.39
N SER A 27 37.20 -13.70 7.70
CA SER A 27 37.61 -13.11 6.43
C SER A 27 36.63 -13.44 5.31
N GLN A 28 36.76 -12.71 4.19
CA GLN A 28 35.99 -12.99 2.98
C GLN A 28 36.25 -14.42 2.47
N GLU A 29 37.51 -14.84 2.47
CA GLU A 29 37.96 -16.15 2.00
C GLU A 29 37.38 -17.28 2.85
N GLU A 30 37.43 -17.13 4.18
CA GLU A 30 36.89 -18.14 5.10
C GLU A 30 35.41 -18.39 4.86
N VAL A 31 34.66 -17.35 4.47
CA VAL A 31 33.23 -17.50 4.26
C VAL A 31 32.91 -18.01 2.87
N ILE A 32 33.68 -17.65 1.85
CA ILE A 32 33.59 -18.30 0.54
C ILE A 32 33.77 -19.81 0.70
N GLU A 33 34.76 -20.25 1.47
CA GLU A 33 34.98 -21.67 1.74
C GLU A 33 33.80 -22.30 2.48
N ARG A 34 33.23 -21.62 3.48
CA ARG A 34 32.00 -22.09 4.14
C ARG A 34 30.81 -22.19 3.20
N ILE A 35 30.61 -21.23 2.29
CA ILE A 35 29.54 -21.27 1.30
C ILE A 35 29.73 -22.49 0.39
N LYS A 36 30.96 -22.75 -0.10
CA LYS A 36 31.28 -23.94 -0.90
C LYS A 36 30.93 -25.24 -0.17
N LEU A 37 31.17 -25.31 1.14
CA LEU A 37 30.78 -26.47 1.96
C LEU A 37 29.26 -26.64 2.07
N VAL A 38 28.52 -25.54 2.23
CA VAL A 38 27.05 -25.56 2.38
C VAL A 38 26.35 -26.04 1.10
N VAL A 39 26.91 -25.73 -0.08
CA VAL A 39 26.27 -26.06 -1.37
C VAL A 39 26.64 -27.46 -1.89
N LEU A 40 27.44 -28.25 -1.18
CA LEU A 40 27.78 -29.60 -1.61
C LEU A 40 26.50 -30.45 -1.86
N PRO A 41 26.49 -31.32 -2.88
CA PRO A 41 27.61 -31.69 -3.75
C PRO A 41 27.80 -30.77 -4.96
N PHE A 42 27.11 -29.63 -5.03
CA PHE A 42 27.26 -28.68 -6.13
C PHE A 42 28.58 -27.90 -5.99
N GLU A 43 29.23 -27.63 -7.12
CA GLU A 43 30.43 -26.80 -7.17
C GLU A 43 30.05 -25.35 -7.52
N ILE A 44 30.68 -24.40 -6.83
CA ILE A 44 30.51 -22.97 -7.07
C ILE A 44 31.86 -22.26 -7.14
N GLU A 45 32.04 -21.46 -8.20
CA GLU A 45 33.21 -20.61 -8.40
C GLU A 45 32.82 -19.14 -8.29
N PHE A 46 33.53 -18.41 -7.42
CA PHE A 46 33.36 -16.97 -7.21
C PHE A 46 34.33 -16.20 -8.12
N LYS A 47 33.81 -15.38 -9.05
CA LYS A 47 34.64 -14.58 -9.95
C LYS A 47 35.05 -13.25 -9.33
N THR A 48 34.09 -12.56 -8.73
CA THR A 48 34.29 -11.31 -7.97
C THR A 48 33.40 -11.30 -6.75
N VAL A 49 33.82 -10.56 -5.72
CA VAL A 49 32.99 -10.18 -4.58
C VAL A 49 32.89 -8.67 -4.61
N ASP A 50 31.69 -8.16 -4.90
CA ASP A 50 31.48 -6.72 -5.05
C ASP A 50 31.17 -6.06 -3.71
N LEU A 51 30.56 -6.82 -2.79
CA LEU A 51 30.26 -6.37 -1.43
C LEU A 51 30.39 -7.52 -0.44
N PHE A 52 31.12 -7.26 0.64
CA PHE A 52 31.26 -8.12 1.80
C PHE A 52 30.88 -7.33 3.05
N SER A 53 29.91 -7.81 3.82
CA SER A 53 29.49 -7.13 5.05
C SER A 53 28.94 -8.06 6.12
N ARG A 54 29.19 -7.67 7.38
CA ARG A 54 28.60 -8.27 8.57
C ARG A 54 27.48 -7.38 9.08
N TYR A 55 26.35 -8.01 9.37
CA TYR A 55 25.21 -7.37 10.01
C TYR A 55 24.83 -8.17 11.26
N ASN A 56 24.43 -7.45 12.29
CA ASN A 56 23.90 -8.04 13.51
C ASN A 56 22.40 -8.26 13.37
N LEU A 57 21.92 -9.33 13.99
CA LEU A 57 20.53 -9.73 14.01
C LEU A 57 19.80 -9.02 15.15
N ASN A 58 19.82 -7.68 15.14
CA ASN A 58 19.17 -6.87 16.16
C ASN A 58 17.87 -6.28 15.61
N HIS A 59 16.90 -6.13 16.50
CA HIS A 59 15.66 -5.42 16.23
C HIS A 59 15.49 -4.30 17.25
N PHE A 60 15.06 -3.14 16.80
CA PHE A 60 14.61 -2.08 17.69
C PHE A 60 13.49 -1.28 17.04
N VAL A 61 12.64 -0.68 17.86
CA VAL A 61 11.61 0.27 17.48
C VAL A 61 11.64 1.41 18.49
N ALA A 62 11.60 2.64 18.00
CA ALA A 62 11.49 3.83 18.83
C ALA A 62 10.08 3.88 19.45
N GLU A 63 9.99 4.26 20.72
CA GLU A 63 8.71 4.37 21.44
C GLU A 63 7.79 5.41 20.78
N GLU A 64 8.36 6.49 20.27
CA GLU A 64 7.64 7.56 19.57
C GLU A 64 8.25 7.79 18.19
N PHE A 65 7.41 7.86 17.15
CA PHE A 65 7.85 8.12 15.77
C PHE A 65 7.84 9.62 15.46
N SER A 66 7.20 10.41 16.30
CA SER A 66 7.11 11.85 16.14
C SER A 66 6.98 12.53 17.48
N GLN A 67 7.69 13.63 17.66
CA GLN A 67 7.56 14.51 18.80
C GLN A 67 7.60 15.96 18.30
N ASP A 68 6.52 16.71 18.56
CA ASP A 68 6.30 18.08 18.07
C ASP A 68 6.47 18.23 16.55
N ARG A 69 7.66 18.63 16.09
CA ARG A 69 8.00 18.89 14.68
C ARG A 69 9.11 17.98 14.16
N VAL A 70 9.52 17.00 14.96
CA VAL A 70 10.57 16.04 14.63
C VAL A 70 9.92 14.69 14.36
N PHE A 71 10.31 14.06 13.26
CA PHE A 71 9.78 12.77 12.81
C PHE A 71 10.95 11.82 12.56
N LEU A 72 10.84 10.58 13.05
CA LEU A 72 11.77 9.50 12.77
C LEU A 72 11.16 8.63 11.66
N VAL A 73 11.97 8.23 10.68
CA VAL A 73 11.50 7.49 9.49
C VAL A 73 12.49 6.37 9.17
N GLY A 74 11.98 5.18 8.80
CA GLY A 74 12.82 4.03 8.43
C GLY A 74 13.77 3.61 9.55
N ASP A 75 15.03 3.33 9.21
CA ASP A 75 16.04 2.83 10.16
C ASP A 75 16.30 3.75 11.37
N ALA A 76 15.90 5.04 11.30
CA ALA A 76 15.96 5.95 12.44
C ALA A 76 14.85 5.69 13.47
N ALA A 77 13.72 5.12 13.05
CA ALA A 77 12.57 4.78 13.88
C ALA A 77 12.53 3.28 14.22
N HIS A 78 12.94 2.41 13.31
CA HIS A 78 12.93 0.96 13.52
C HIS A 78 13.99 0.28 12.68
N HIS A 79 14.68 -0.70 13.25
CA HIS A 79 15.62 -1.55 12.53
C HIS A 79 15.12 -2.97 12.57
N ILE A 80 14.94 -3.55 11.38
CA ILE A 80 14.41 -4.90 11.23
C ILE A 80 15.52 -5.77 10.62
N SER A 81 15.72 -6.96 11.18
CA SER A 81 16.69 -7.91 10.63
C SER A 81 16.49 -8.12 9.12
N PRO A 82 17.56 -8.08 8.31
CA PRO A 82 17.45 -8.17 6.86
C PRO A 82 17.02 -9.56 6.36
N MET A 83 16.93 -10.55 7.24
CA MET A 83 16.54 -11.94 6.92
C MET A 83 15.26 -12.04 6.09
N CYS A 84 14.31 -11.13 6.29
CA CYS A 84 13.02 -11.16 5.60
C CYS A 84 12.84 -10.03 4.57
N GLY A 85 13.83 -9.15 4.39
CA GLY A 85 13.77 -8.06 3.41
C GLY A 85 12.78 -6.93 3.73
N PHE A 86 12.39 -6.75 5.00
CA PHE A 86 11.34 -5.81 5.39
C PHE A 86 11.82 -4.36 5.61
N SER A 87 13.09 -4.14 6.01
CA SER A 87 13.56 -2.82 6.52
C SER A 87 13.32 -1.68 5.53
N LEU A 88 13.98 -1.71 4.35
CA LEU A 88 13.90 -0.63 3.37
C LEU A 88 12.45 -0.38 2.90
N ASN A 89 11.70 -1.44 2.63
CA ASN A 89 10.31 -1.33 2.18
C ASN A 89 9.43 -0.64 3.24
N THR A 90 9.63 -0.97 4.51
CA THR A 90 8.89 -0.36 5.63
C THR A 90 9.25 1.11 5.78
N GLY A 91 10.54 1.47 5.71
CA GLY A 91 10.99 2.87 5.79
C GLY A 91 10.53 3.75 4.62
N LEU A 92 10.48 3.20 3.40
CA LEU A 92 9.89 3.89 2.26
C LEU A 92 8.39 4.11 2.45
N ALA A 93 7.67 3.11 2.97
CA ALA A 93 6.25 3.25 3.29
C ALA A 93 5.97 4.29 4.39
N ASP A 94 6.87 4.42 5.38
CA ASP A 94 6.79 5.49 6.38
C ASP A 94 6.90 6.88 5.73
N SER A 95 7.87 7.04 4.83
CA SER A 95 8.10 8.29 4.11
C SER A 95 6.88 8.65 3.24
N TRP A 96 6.34 7.65 2.53
CA TRP A 96 5.15 7.79 1.68
C TRP A 96 3.90 8.18 2.46
N ASN A 97 3.72 7.61 3.66
CA ASN A 97 2.62 7.97 4.56
C ASN A 97 2.76 9.39 5.12
N LEU A 98 3.98 9.83 5.43
CA LEU A 98 4.23 11.12 6.08
C LEU A 98 4.24 12.31 5.10
N VAL A 99 4.79 12.14 3.90
CA VAL A 99 5.11 13.26 2.99
C VAL A 99 3.88 14.08 2.60
N TRP A 100 2.75 13.44 2.30
CA TRP A 100 1.53 14.14 1.90
C TRP A 100 0.90 14.89 3.08
N LYS A 101 0.98 14.33 4.29
CA LYS A 101 0.49 14.96 5.52
C LYS A 101 1.29 16.22 5.84
N LEU A 102 2.62 16.14 5.70
CA LEU A 102 3.52 17.29 5.84
C LEU A 102 3.21 18.38 4.81
N TYR A 103 3.06 18.01 3.54
CA TYR A 103 2.76 18.96 2.47
C TYR A 103 1.45 19.71 2.76
N LEU A 104 0.35 18.99 3.02
CA LEU A 104 -0.95 19.60 3.29
C LEU A 104 -0.94 20.48 4.54
N THR A 105 -0.22 20.06 5.59
CA THR A 105 -0.08 20.86 6.82
C THR A 105 0.75 22.13 6.58
N SER A 106 1.85 22.02 5.83
CA SER A 106 2.73 23.14 5.46
C SER A 106 1.99 24.19 4.64
N CYS A 107 1.16 23.74 3.68
CA CYS A 107 0.27 24.58 2.88
C CYS A 107 -0.96 25.09 3.66
N LYS A 108 -1.10 24.75 4.95
CA LYS A 108 -2.25 25.12 5.81
C LYS A 108 -3.60 24.62 5.28
N ILE A 109 -3.59 23.52 4.53
CA ILE A 109 -4.77 22.86 3.96
C ILE A 109 -5.47 22.04 5.04
N THR A 110 -4.68 21.33 5.85
CA THR A 110 -5.14 20.48 6.94
C THR A 110 -4.73 21.04 8.29
N LYS A 111 -5.40 20.58 9.35
CA LYS A 111 -4.97 20.88 10.73
C LYS A 111 -3.69 20.08 11.05
N PRO A 112 -2.75 20.63 11.85
CA PRO A 112 -1.54 19.91 12.24
C PRO A 112 -1.77 18.56 12.91
N THR A 113 -2.93 18.35 13.54
CA THR A 113 -3.33 17.08 14.17
C THR A 113 -3.31 15.89 13.19
N ILE A 114 -3.37 16.13 11.88
CA ILE A 114 -3.21 15.04 10.89
C ILE A 114 -1.83 14.37 10.99
N LEU A 115 -0.80 15.09 11.46
CA LEU A 115 0.55 14.55 11.60
C LEU A 115 0.66 13.53 12.73
N GLU A 116 -0.22 13.61 13.74
CA GLU A 116 -0.28 12.63 14.84
C GLU A 116 -0.61 11.22 14.31
N THR A 117 -1.42 11.15 13.24
CA THR A 117 -1.77 9.88 12.59
C THR A 117 -0.56 9.17 11.97
N TYR A 118 0.58 9.83 11.76
CA TYR A 118 1.79 9.16 11.28
C TYR A 118 2.28 8.13 12.29
N HIS A 119 2.38 8.50 13.57
CA HIS A 119 2.78 7.57 14.62
C HIS A 119 1.72 6.48 14.81
N GLU A 120 0.45 6.86 14.94
CA GLU A 120 -0.68 5.92 15.12
C GLU A 120 -0.69 4.81 14.05
N GLU A 121 -0.43 5.18 12.80
CA GLU A 121 -0.45 4.27 11.65
C GLU A 121 0.85 3.48 11.50
N ARG A 122 2.01 4.12 11.63
CA ARG A 122 3.29 3.51 11.22
C ARG A 122 4.00 2.78 12.35
N TYR A 123 3.80 3.18 13.59
CA TYR A 123 4.36 2.48 14.75
C TYR A 123 3.84 1.04 14.82
N THR A 124 2.52 0.87 14.72
CA THR A 124 1.86 -0.46 14.80
C THR A 124 2.30 -1.40 13.67
N VAL A 125 2.56 -0.86 12.48
CA VAL A 125 3.12 -1.63 11.35
C VAL A 125 4.56 -2.05 11.61
N ALA A 126 5.41 -1.14 12.09
CA ALA A 126 6.81 -1.44 12.39
C ALA A 126 6.95 -2.48 13.51
N GLU A 127 6.17 -2.34 14.59
CA GLU A 127 6.13 -3.27 15.71
C GLU A 127 5.74 -4.68 15.24
N ARG A 128 4.65 -4.80 14.47
CA ARG A 128 4.21 -6.09 13.91
C ARG A 128 5.23 -6.70 12.94
N MET A 129 5.94 -5.87 12.15
CA MET A 129 7.02 -6.33 11.27
C MET A 129 8.19 -6.91 12.07
N ILE A 130 8.55 -6.27 13.19
CA ILE A 130 9.60 -6.78 14.09
C ILE A 130 9.16 -8.09 14.72
N GLU A 131 7.95 -8.18 15.27
CA GLU A 131 7.44 -9.42 15.87
C GLU A 131 7.47 -10.58 14.87
N LEU A 132 7.03 -10.35 13.63
CA LEU A 132 7.06 -11.35 12.58
C LEU A 132 8.50 -11.72 12.21
N SER A 133 9.40 -10.74 12.10
CA SER A 133 10.80 -10.96 11.79
C SER A 133 11.50 -11.80 12.87
N VAL A 134 11.25 -11.53 14.16
CA VAL A 134 11.77 -12.32 15.29
C VAL A 134 11.26 -13.75 15.24
N LYS A 135 9.96 -13.95 14.98
CA LYS A 135 9.36 -15.30 14.84
C LYS A 135 9.97 -16.08 13.68
N LEU A 136 10.04 -15.48 12.49
CA LEU A 136 10.64 -16.11 11.31
C LEU A 136 12.11 -16.44 11.54
N GLN A 137 12.86 -15.52 12.13
CA GLN A 137 14.26 -15.73 12.49
C GLN A 137 14.44 -16.90 13.47
N ALA A 138 13.58 -17.02 14.48
CA ALA A 138 13.63 -18.15 15.40
C ALA A 138 13.44 -19.49 14.68
N ILE A 139 12.50 -19.56 13.73
CA ILE A 139 12.25 -20.78 12.94
C ILE A 139 13.45 -21.08 12.00
N TYR A 140 14.01 -20.06 11.33
CA TYR A 140 15.22 -20.22 10.52
C TYR A 140 16.44 -20.69 11.31
N ASN A 141 16.46 -20.43 12.62
CA ASN A 141 17.59 -20.74 13.48
C ASN A 141 17.50 -22.12 14.16
N LEU A 142 16.45 -22.91 13.90
CA LEU A 142 16.28 -24.25 14.47
C LEU A 142 17.29 -25.25 13.86
N ASP A 143 18.21 -25.74 14.70
CA ASP A 143 19.24 -26.69 14.31
C ASP A 143 18.75 -28.15 14.43
N SER A 144 18.04 -28.71 13.45
CA SER A 144 18.15 -30.15 13.16
C SER A 144 17.55 -30.60 11.82
N VAL A 145 18.17 -31.65 11.24
CA VAL A 145 17.74 -32.33 10.01
C VAL A 145 16.43 -33.12 10.20
N MET A 146 16.10 -33.56 11.42
CA MET A 146 14.83 -34.22 11.75
C MET A 146 13.67 -33.23 11.94
N ILE A 147 13.99 -31.98 12.34
CA ILE A 147 13.05 -30.85 12.47
C ILE A 147 12.85 -30.16 11.11
N GLY A 148 13.68 -30.43 10.09
CA GLY A 148 13.62 -29.76 8.78
C GLY A 148 12.27 -29.83 8.05
N VAL A 149 11.50 -30.91 8.23
CA VAL A 149 10.15 -31.02 7.63
C VAL A 149 9.13 -30.20 8.43
N GLU A 150 9.18 -30.26 9.77
CA GLU A 150 8.28 -29.52 10.65
C GLU A 150 8.56 -28.01 10.61
N SER A 151 9.84 -27.60 10.63
CA SER A 151 10.24 -26.20 10.48
C SER A 151 9.88 -25.65 9.09
N GLN A 152 9.99 -26.45 8.02
CA GLN A 152 9.54 -26.02 6.70
C GLN A 152 8.02 -25.85 6.63
N GLN A 153 7.25 -26.72 7.30
CA GLN A 153 5.80 -26.57 7.41
C GLN A 153 5.41 -25.32 8.19
N GLU A 154 6.07 -25.05 9.32
CA GLU A 154 5.86 -23.85 10.12
C GLU A 154 6.25 -22.57 9.37
N LEU A 155 7.37 -22.58 8.64
CA LEU A 155 7.77 -21.47 7.75
C LEU A 155 6.71 -21.23 6.67
N ASN A 156 6.27 -22.29 5.99
CA ASN A 156 5.26 -22.20 4.94
C ASN A 156 3.92 -21.67 5.50
N TYR A 157 3.53 -22.11 6.69
CA TYR A 157 2.34 -21.62 7.38
C TYR A 157 2.49 -20.14 7.73
N ALA A 158 3.60 -19.74 8.36
CA ALA A 158 3.88 -18.36 8.73
C ALA A 158 3.88 -17.43 7.50
N TRP A 159 4.51 -17.84 6.40
CA TRP A 159 4.49 -17.11 5.14
C TRP A 159 3.09 -17.02 4.54
N THR A 160 2.38 -18.14 4.42
CA THR A 160 1.05 -18.17 3.82
C THR A 160 0.06 -17.31 4.60
N ARG A 161 0.11 -17.39 5.94
CA ARG A 161 -0.77 -16.64 6.85
C ARG A 161 -0.50 -15.14 6.83
N ASN A 162 0.75 -14.73 6.60
CA ASN A 162 1.19 -13.33 6.65
C ASN A 162 1.52 -12.73 5.28
N LYS A 163 1.31 -13.45 4.17
CA LYS A 163 1.73 -13.06 2.82
C LYS A 163 1.37 -11.62 2.46
N GLY A 164 0.13 -11.20 2.73
CA GLY A 164 -0.33 -9.84 2.43
C GLY A 164 0.42 -8.79 3.24
N PHE A 165 0.61 -9.02 4.53
CA PHE A 165 1.35 -8.10 5.38
C PHE A 165 2.83 -8.04 5.01
N MET A 166 3.47 -9.19 4.75
CA MET A 166 4.88 -9.29 4.36
C MET A 166 5.20 -8.60 3.04
N THR A 167 4.26 -8.59 2.08
CA THR A 167 4.44 -7.85 0.82
C THR A 167 4.16 -6.36 0.95
N GLY A 168 3.69 -5.90 2.11
CA GLY A 168 3.27 -4.51 2.35
C GLY A 168 1.90 -4.14 1.77
N ILE A 169 1.31 -4.99 0.91
CA ILE A 169 0.03 -4.72 0.24
C ILE A 169 -1.16 -4.94 1.18
N GLY A 170 -1.03 -5.86 2.13
CA GLY A 170 -2.04 -6.19 3.14
C GLY A 170 -1.86 -5.45 4.46
N VAL A 171 -1.19 -4.30 4.46
CA VAL A 171 -1.19 -3.39 5.62
C VAL A 171 -2.59 -2.78 5.75
N GLU A 172 -3.12 -2.81 6.97
CA GLU A 172 -4.41 -2.25 7.33
C GLU A 172 -4.22 -1.37 8.57
N TYR A 173 -4.60 -0.11 8.46
CA TYR A 173 -4.58 0.82 9.60
C TYR A 173 -5.86 0.73 10.41
N HIS A 174 -5.73 1.00 11.71
CA HIS A 174 -6.88 1.12 12.60
C HIS A 174 -7.71 2.36 12.29
N ILE A 175 -8.92 2.40 12.87
CA ILE A 175 -9.80 3.56 12.84
C ILE A 175 -9.05 4.77 13.41
N SER A 176 -9.07 5.86 12.67
CA SER A 176 -8.40 7.11 13.03
C SER A 176 -9.17 8.29 12.43
N SER A 177 -8.67 9.52 12.61
CA SER A 177 -9.26 10.68 11.92
C SER A 177 -9.20 10.61 10.39
N LEU A 178 -8.42 9.68 9.82
CA LEU A 178 -8.27 9.47 8.38
C LEU A 178 -8.91 8.18 7.86
N ASN A 179 -9.19 7.22 8.75
CA ASN A 179 -9.75 5.91 8.42
C ASN A 179 -11.10 5.78 9.13
N LEU A 180 -12.16 6.33 8.53
CA LEU A 180 -13.47 6.46 9.16
C LEU A 180 -14.52 5.66 8.39
N TYR A 181 -15.44 5.05 9.13
CA TYR A 181 -16.66 4.46 8.58
C TYR A 181 -17.75 5.53 8.51
N ALA A 182 -18.36 5.72 7.34
CA ALA A 182 -19.51 6.63 7.20
C ALA A 182 -20.79 6.06 7.84
N SER A 183 -20.90 4.73 7.88
CA SER A 183 -22.00 3.98 8.49
C SER A 183 -21.51 2.57 8.86
N ASP A 184 -22.07 1.98 9.92
CA ASP A 184 -21.76 0.62 10.37
C ASP A 184 -22.39 -0.46 9.46
N ASP A 185 -23.34 -0.08 8.60
CA ASP A 185 -24.17 -1.00 7.79
C ASP A 185 -23.67 -1.21 6.34
N ILE A 186 -22.47 -0.74 6.00
CA ILE A 186 -21.92 -0.85 4.63
C ILE A 186 -21.01 -2.07 4.53
N ASP A 187 -21.42 -3.06 3.73
CA ASP A 187 -20.68 -4.30 3.48
C ASP A 187 -19.90 -4.24 2.16
N LEU A 188 -18.91 -3.33 2.09
CA LEU A 188 -17.90 -3.36 1.02
C LEU A 188 -16.73 -4.26 1.41
N ARG A 189 -16.11 -4.92 0.42
CA ARG A 189 -14.89 -5.73 0.65
C ARG A 189 -13.70 -4.88 1.09
N VAL A 190 -13.70 -3.60 0.72
CA VAL A 190 -12.68 -2.63 1.15
C VAL A 190 -13.11 -1.90 2.42
N ARG A 191 -12.21 -1.86 3.41
CA ARG A 191 -12.43 -1.15 4.67
C ARG A 191 -11.53 0.08 4.77
N PRO A 192 -11.96 1.16 5.44
CA PRO A 192 -11.08 2.26 5.79
C PRO A 192 -9.82 1.74 6.49
N GLY A 193 -8.65 2.24 6.08
CA GLY A 193 -7.34 1.78 6.51
C GLY A 193 -6.70 0.71 5.61
N MET A 194 -7.45 0.06 4.71
CA MET A 194 -6.89 -0.90 3.75
C MET A 194 -6.31 -0.21 2.51
N ARG A 195 -5.32 -0.83 1.87
CA ARG A 195 -4.86 -0.41 0.54
C ARG A 195 -6.01 -0.53 -0.48
N SER A 196 -6.15 0.50 -1.31
CA SER A 196 -7.00 0.48 -2.50
C SER A 196 -6.64 -0.71 -3.40
N PRO A 197 -7.58 -1.64 -3.69
CA PRO A 197 -7.36 -2.68 -4.68
C PRO A 197 -7.04 -2.10 -6.05
N ASP A 198 -6.16 -2.76 -6.78
CA ASP A 198 -5.84 -2.45 -8.17
C ASP A 198 -6.69 -3.32 -9.12
N GLY A 199 -6.94 -2.79 -10.31
CA GLY A 199 -7.69 -3.47 -11.36
C GLY A 199 -7.57 -2.75 -12.69
N ARG A 200 -7.79 -3.48 -13.80
CA ARG A 200 -7.77 -2.90 -15.14
C ARG A 200 -9.05 -2.10 -15.38
N ILE A 201 -8.86 -0.94 -16.00
CA ILE A 201 -9.93 -0.03 -16.35
C ILE A 201 -9.66 0.55 -17.74
N THR A 202 -10.73 0.82 -18.49
CA THR A 202 -10.63 1.32 -19.87
C THR A 202 -11.24 2.72 -19.95
N PRO A 203 -10.49 3.76 -20.36
CA PRO A 203 -11.03 5.12 -20.45
C PRO A 203 -12.03 5.27 -21.61
N SER A 204 -12.99 6.17 -21.44
CA SER A 204 -14.06 6.46 -22.41
C SER A 204 -13.61 7.19 -23.69
N MET A 205 -12.42 7.77 -23.69
CA MET A 205 -11.89 8.53 -24.82
C MET A 205 -11.52 7.57 -25.96
N ILE A 206 -12.45 7.41 -26.91
CA ILE A 206 -12.28 6.59 -28.10
C ILE A 206 -11.30 7.28 -29.05
N THR A 207 -10.04 6.89 -28.99
CA THR A 207 -9.09 7.02 -30.11
C THR A 207 -8.59 5.63 -30.48
N ASP A 208 -8.26 5.40 -31.75
CA ASP A 208 -7.70 4.12 -32.20
C ASP A 208 -6.54 3.69 -31.28
N GLY A 209 -6.68 2.52 -30.63
CA GLY A 209 -5.69 1.99 -29.70
C GLY A 209 -5.90 2.33 -28.21
N VAL A 210 -7.14 2.53 -27.76
CA VAL A 210 -7.44 2.64 -26.31
C VAL A 210 -6.75 1.52 -25.56
N THR A 211 -5.76 1.87 -24.74
CA THR A 211 -4.99 0.91 -23.95
C THR A 211 -5.62 0.85 -22.57
N PRO A 212 -6.13 -0.31 -22.13
CA PRO A 212 -6.55 -0.49 -20.74
C PRO A 212 -5.40 -0.10 -19.82
N THR A 213 -5.69 0.71 -18.81
CA THR A 213 -4.75 1.13 -17.77
C THR A 213 -5.09 0.43 -16.45
N ARG A 214 -4.29 0.65 -15.41
CA ARG A 214 -4.60 0.20 -14.05
C ARG A 214 -5.07 1.35 -13.18
N LEU A 215 -5.95 1.06 -12.23
CA LEU A 215 -6.48 2.08 -11.31
C LEU A 215 -5.34 2.79 -10.56
N LEU A 216 -4.37 2.04 -10.05
CA LEU A 216 -3.27 2.64 -9.29
C LEU A 216 -2.36 3.55 -10.16
N ASP A 217 -2.34 3.36 -11.48
CA ASP A 217 -1.62 4.25 -12.40
C ASP A 217 -2.30 5.62 -12.53
N LEU A 218 -3.55 5.78 -12.07
CA LEU A 218 -4.20 7.09 -11.96
C LEU A 218 -3.73 7.85 -10.71
N PHE A 219 -3.19 7.17 -9.69
CA PHE A 219 -2.78 7.79 -8.42
C PHE A 219 -1.38 8.40 -8.49
N THR A 220 -1.15 9.25 -9.49
CA THR A 220 0.19 9.77 -9.83
C THR A 220 0.59 11.03 -9.07
N ALA A 221 -0.37 11.71 -8.43
CA ALA A 221 -0.15 13.02 -7.83
C ALA A 221 -0.29 12.99 -6.30
N VAL A 222 0.78 13.40 -5.61
CA VAL A 222 0.70 13.80 -4.20
C VAL A 222 0.49 15.32 -4.16
N PRO A 223 -0.47 15.86 -3.39
CA PRO A 223 -1.25 15.23 -2.31
C PRO A 223 -2.72 14.95 -2.66
N ILE A 224 -3.01 14.38 -3.83
CA ILE A 224 -4.40 14.28 -4.31
C ILE A 224 -5.14 13.11 -3.66
N PHE A 225 -6.32 13.38 -3.11
CA PHE A 225 -7.30 12.38 -2.71
C PHE A 225 -8.11 11.94 -3.93
N HIS A 226 -8.28 10.65 -4.12
CA HIS A 226 -9.05 10.12 -5.25
C HIS A 226 -10.42 9.67 -4.76
N ILE A 227 -11.47 10.28 -5.29
CA ILE A 227 -12.86 9.93 -5.01
C ILE A 227 -13.33 9.02 -6.14
N LEU A 228 -13.34 7.73 -5.86
CA LEU A 228 -13.83 6.71 -6.78
C LEU A 228 -15.35 6.70 -6.72
N VAL A 229 -16.00 6.94 -7.85
CA VAL A 229 -17.46 6.93 -7.97
C VAL A 229 -17.85 5.71 -8.80
N PHE A 230 -18.22 4.63 -8.13
CA PHE A 230 -18.85 3.48 -8.76
C PHE A 230 -20.31 3.81 -9.03
N MET A 231 -20.63 4.07 -10.29
CA MET A 231 -21.94 4.59 -10.67
C MET A 231 -23.11 3.63 -10.42
N GLY A 232 -22.87 2.32 -10.31
CA GLY A 232 -23.95 1.31 -10.30
C GLY A 232 -24.79 1.38 -11.58
N ASP A 233 -26.09 1.13 -11.49
CA ASP A 233 -27.04 1.38 -12.58
C ASP A 233 -27.45 2.87 -12.57
N PRO A 234 -27.03 3.68 -13.56
CA PRO A 234 -27.36 5.10 -13.59
C PRO A 234 -28.87 5.38 -13.62
N SER A 235 -29.68 4.47 -14.15
CA SER A 235 -31.15 4.61 -14.17
C SER A 235 -31.74 4.56 -12.76
N HIS A 236 -31.08 3.83 -11.87
CA HIS A 236 -31.45 3.71 -10.46
C HIS A 236 -30.81 4.79 -9.58
N ASN A 237 -29.59 5.22 -9.93
CA ASN A 237 -28.77 6.13 -9.11
C ASN A 237 -28.83 7.60 -9.55
N ASN A 238 -29.60 7.92 -10.58
CA ASN A 238 -29.61 9.25 -11.22
C ASN A 238 -29.74 10.40 -10.22
N ASP A 239 -30.70 10.32 -9.29
CA ASP A 239 -30.94 11.38 -8.30
C ASP A 239 -29.73 11.65 -7.39
N TYR A 240 -28.98 10.61 -7.02
CA TYR A 240 -27.76 10.73 -6.21
C TYR A 240 -26.60 11.29 -7.02
N LEU A 241 -26.44 10.79 -8.25
CA LEU A 241 -25.39 11.21 -9.17
C LEU A 241 -25.56 12.67 -9.59
N GLU A 242 -26.79 13.12 -9.87
CA GLU A 242 -27.11 14.52 -10.16
C GLU A 242 -26.83 15.43 -8.96
N LYS A 243 -27.25 15.02 -7.75
CA LYS A 243 -26.90 15.77 -6.53
C LYS A 243 -25.40 15.87 -6.34
N LEU A 244 -24.65 14.79 -6.58
CA LEU A 244 -23.19 14.81 -6.50
C LEU A 244 -22.59 15.73 -7.57
N ALA A 245 -23.10 15.68 -8.80
CA ALA A 245 -22.67 16.54 -9.90
C ALA A 245 -22.90 18.03 -9.58
N ASP A 246 -24.07 18.37 -9.05
CA ASP A 246 -24.40 19.72 -8.58
C ASP A 246 -23.45 20.15 -7.46
N LEU A 247 -23.19 19.29 -6.48
CA LEU A 247 -22.28 19.59 -5.38
C LEU A 247 -20.86 19.91 -5.88
N VAL A 248 -20.32 19.09 -6.79
CA VAL A 248 -18.99 19.26 -7.36
C VAL A 248 -18.94 20.51 -8.26
N THR A 249 -19.96 20.71 -9.10
CA THR A 249 -20.06 21.85 -10.01
C THR A 249 -20.20 23.17 -9.25
N LEU A 250 -21.07 23.23 -8.23
CA LEU A 250 -21.21 24.39 -7.36
C LEU A 250 -19.91 24.71 -6.60
N GLN A 251 -19.19 23.68 -6.13
CA GLN A 251 -17.87 23.88 -5.54
C GLN A 251 -16.87 24.46 -6.54
N ARG A 252 -16.96 24.08 -7.82
CA ARG A 252 -16.10 24.63 -8.86
C ARG A 252 -16.45 26.10 -9.20
N LEU A 253 -17.71 26.51 -9.02
CA LEU A 253 -18.20 27.82 -9.48
C LEU A 253 -18.26 28.91 -8.39
N SER A 254 -18.29 28.60 -7.09
CA SER A 254 -18.54 29.62 -6.05
C SER A 254 -17.54 29.63 -4.88
N PRO A 255 -16.75 30.71 -4.68
CA PRO A 255 -15.92 30.90 -3.48
C PRO A 255 -16.69 31.34 -2.21
N PHE A 256 -18.00 31.60 -2.27
CA PHE A 256 -18.76 32.16 -1.15
C PHE A 256 -20.12 31.47 -0.98
N THR A 257 -20.13 30.27 -0.41
CA THR A 257 -21.33 29.71 0.25
C THR A 257 -21.14 29.73 1.78
N PRO A 258 -22.06 30.35 2.55
CA PRO A 258 -21.97 30.33 4.00
C PRO A 258 -22.16 28.89 4.50
N ASN A 259 -21.25 28.43 5.37
CA ASN A 259 -21.06 27.02 5.83
C ASN A 259 -20.28 26.06 4.93
N ARG A 260 -19.70 26.49 3.79
CA ARG A 260 -18.84 25.66 2.91
C ARG A 260 -17.43 26.19 2.65
N ARG A 261 -17.01 27.24 3.37
CA ARG A 261 -15.77 28.03 3.16
C ARG A 261 -14.42 27.28 3.13
N LYS A 262 -14.36 25.95 3.19
CA LYS A 262 -13.08 25.20 3.16
C LYS A 262 -12.81 24.37 1.91
N PHE A 263 -13.81 23.89 1.17
CA PHE A 263 -13.56 22.98 0.05
C PHE A 263 -13.15 23.68 -1.26
N VAL A 264 -13.48 24.97 -1.42
CA VAL A 264 -13.27 25.72 -2.67
C VAL A 264 -11.83 26.21 -2.85
N GLU A 265 -11.08 26.39 -1.75
CA GLU A 265 -9.66 26.79 -1.80
C GLU A 265 -8.74 25.67 -2.31
N TYR A 266 -9.22 24.43 -2.39
CA TYR A 266 -8.40 23.25 -2.62
C TYR A 266 -8.82 22.46 -3.87
N LYS A 267 -9.11 23.13 -4.99
CA LYS A 267 -9.38 22.46 -6.28
C LYS A 267 -8.28 21.49 -6.73
N GLU A 268 -7.09 21.57 -6.14
CA GLU A 268 -5.92 20.75 -6.44
C GLU A 268 -5.68 19.60 -5.45
N ILE A 269 -6.61 19.31 -4.51
CA ILE A 269 -6.40 18.26 -3.50
C ILE A 269 -7.26 17.02 -3.68
N TYR A 270 -8.17 17.00 -4.65
CA TYR A 270 -8.95 15.80 -4.95
C TYR A 270 -9.25 15.65 -6.45
N GLU A 271 -9.46 14.41 -6.86
CA GLU A 271 -9.84 14.02 -8.21
C GLU A 271 -11.03 13.05 -8.16
N LEU A 272 -11.98 13.21 -9.08
CA LEU A 272 -13.09 12.26 -9.23
C LEU A 272 -12.74 11.26 -10.33
N ILE A 273 -12.80 9.97 -10.00
CA ILE A 273 -12.61 8.89 -10.96
C ILE A 273 -13.94 8.16 -11.09
N ILE A 274 -14.59 8.32 -12.24
CA ILE A 274 -15.90 7.74 -12.50
C ILE A 274 -15.74 6.34 -13.07
N ILE A 275 -16.30 5.34 -12.39
CA ILE A 275 -16.18 3.92 -12.74
C ILE A 275 -17.56 3.37 -13.13
N VAL A 276 -17.66 2.96 -14.38
CA VAL A 276 -18.88 2.45 -15.02
C VAL A 276 -18.81 0.93 -15.12
N PRO A 277 -19.90 0.20 -14.82
CA PRO A 277 -19.96 -1.23 -15.06
C PRO A 277 -19.68 -1.60 -16.53
N ALA A 278 -18.98 -2.71 -16.77
CA ALA A 278 -18.59 -3.17 -18.11
C ALA A 278 -19.78 -3.36 -19.10
N ASN A 279 -20.96 -3.66 -18.58
CA ASN A 279 -22.18 -3.94 -19.35
C ASN A 279 -22.96 -2.68 -19.73
N VAL A 280 -22.55 -1.49 -19.29
CA VAL A 280 -23.23 -0.22 -19.59
C VAL A 280 -22.52 0.46 -20.76
N SER A 281 -23.16 0.44 -21.93
CA SER A 281 -22.54 0.91 -23.18
C SER A 281 -22.32 2.42 -23.23
N GLN A 282 -23.16 3.22 -22.56
CA GLN A 282 -22.98 4.66 -22.33
C GLN A 282 -23.73 5.06 -21.03
N PRO A 283 -23.11 5.79 -20.10
CA PRO A 283 -23.79 6.24 -18.89
C PRO A 283 -24.83 7.32 -19.24
N SER A 284 -26.07 7.16 -18.74
CA SER A 284 -27.14 8.16 -18.93
C SER A 284 -26.92 9.44 -18.14
N CYS A 285 -26.15 9.39 -17.05
CA CYS A 285 -25.77 10.56 -16.24
C CYS A 285 -24.51 11.23 -16.81
N THR A 286 -24.66 12.13 -17.79
CA THR A 286 -23.53 12.89 -18.33
C THR A 286 -23.04 13.98 -17.36
N SER A 287 -23.92 14.52 -16.52
CA SER A 287 -23.63 15.62 -15.59
C SER A 287 -22.47 15.31 -14.63
N ILE A 288 -22.45 14.13 -14.00
CA ILE A 288 -21.38 13.72 -13.09
C ILE A 288 -20.07 13.46 -13.83
N VAL A 289 -20.13 12.92 -15.05
CA VAL A 289 -18.97 12.71 -15.91
C VAL A 289 -18.38 14.06 -16.34
N GLU A 290 -19.21 15.01 -16.75
CA GLU A 290 -18.82 16.38 -17.07
C GLU A 290 -18.22 17.08 -15.84
N ALA A 291 -18.85 16.93 -14.67
CA ALA A 291 -18.35 17.43 -13.40
C ALA A 291 -17.01 16.80 -13.00
N ALA A 292 -16.71 15.56 -13.43
CA ALA A 292 -15.42 14.91 -13.23
C ALA A 292 -14.36 15.31 -14.28
N GLY A 293 -14.71 16.06 -15.32
CA GLY A 293 -13.79 16.48 -16.39
C GLY A 293 -13.99 15.77 -17.73
N GLY A 294 -15.09 15.03 -17.88
CA GLY A 294 -15.52 14.44 -19.16
C GLY A 294 -14.99 13.05 -19.46
N ILE A 295 -14.23 12.44 -18.54
CA ILE A 295 -13.67 11.09 -18.69
C ILE A 295 -14.33 10.16 -17.67
N TYR A 296 -14.75 8.98 -18.13
CA TYR A 296 -15.14 7.87 -17.27
C TYR A 296 -14.33 6.63 -17.67
N TYR A 297 -14.32 5.65 -16.77
CA TYR A 297 -13.58 4.42 -16.94
C TYR A 297 -14.55 3.24 -16.84
N THR A 298 -14.53 2.35 -17.83
CA THR A 298 -15.28 1.10 -17.76
C THR A 298 -14.45 0.04 -17.05
N ASP A 299 -15.08 -0.66 -16.11
CA ASP A 299 -14.49 -1.82 -15.44
C ASP A 299 -14.19 -2.93 -16.46
N ASP A 300 -12.96 -3.46 -16.46
CA ASP A 300 -12.56 -4.56 -17.33
C ASP A 300 -12.67 -5.89 -16.57
N VAL A 301 -13.74 -6.65 -16.85
CA VAL A 301 -14.08 -7.92 -16.17
C VAL A 301 -13.28 -9.13 -16.68
N THR A 302 -12.22 -8.93 -17.48
CA THR A 302 -11.46 -10.03 -18.10
C THR A 302 -10.38 -10.67 -17.21
N GLU A 303 -9.96 -10.04 -16.11
CA GLU A 303 -9.07 -10.64 -15.09
C GLU A 303 -9.87 -11.24 -13.91
N ASP A 304 -9.20 -11.95 -12.98
CA ASP A 304 -9.75 -12.62 -11.78
C ASP A 304 -10.55 -11.65 -10.87
N GLU A 305 -11.77 -11.30 -11.31
CA GLU A 305 -12.69 -10.29 -10.81
C GLU A 305 -12.32 -8.83 -11.18
N GLY A 306 -13.27 -8.12 -11.83
CA GLY A 306 -13.19 -6.67 -12.12
C GLY A 306 -13.23 -5.80 -10.86
N LEU A 307 -13.03 -4.50 -11.03
CA LEU A 307 -12.93 -3.52 -9.96
C LEU A 307 -14.18 -3.48 -9.05
N TYR A 308 -15.40 -3.57 -9.60
CA TYR A 308 -16.62 -3.65 -8.80
C TYR A 308 -16.56 -4.82 -7.80
N ALA A 309 -16.17 -6.01 -8.27
CA ALA A 309 -16.06 -7.20 -7.43
C ALA A 309 -14.91 -7.10 -6.42
N ARG A 310 -13.76 -6.51 -6.79
CA ARG A 310 -12.63 -6.28 -5.87
C ARG A 310 -12.99 -5.36 -4.72
N TYR A 311 -13.81 -4.34 -4.99
CA TYR A 311 -14.30 -3.42 -3.96
C TYR A 311 -15.54 -3.94 -3.23
N GLY A 312 -16.21 -4.97 -3.76
CA GLY A 312 -17.46 -5.49 -3.23
C GLY A 312 -18.65 -4.56 -3.49
N VAL A 313 -18.59 -3.74 -4.53
CA VAL A 313 -19.65 -2.82 -4.89
C VAL A 313 -20.70 -3.54 -5.73
N ASP A 314 -21.97 -3.41 -5.35
CA ASP A 314 -23.07 -3.93 -6.14
C ASP A 314 -23.25 -3.14 -7.46
N LEU A 315 -23.51 -3.87 -8.54
CA LEU A 315 -23.59 -3.31 -9.90
C LEU A 315 -24.82 -2.42 -10.12
N GLN A 316 -25.87 -2.55 -9.30
CA GLN A 316 -27.06 -1.68 -9.33
C GLN A 316 -26.91 -0.53 -8.34
N GLU A 317 -26.51 -0.82 -7.10
CA GLU A 317 -26.50 0.16 -6.01
C GLU A 317 -25.39 1.20 -6.14
N GLY A 318 -24.21 0.82 -6.64
CA GLY A 318 -23.06 1.73 -6.72
C GLY A 318 -22.51 2.18 -5.36
N ALA A 319 -21.40 2.94 -5.37
CA ALA A 319 -20.75 3.41 -4.16
C ALA A 319 -19.78 4.57 -4.45
N ILE A 320 -19.43 5.32 -3.39
CA ILE A 320 -18.32 6.26 -3.37
C ILE A 320 -17.24 5.69 -2.44
N VAL A 321 -15.99 5.67 -2.90
CA VAL A 321 -14.84 5.29 -2.08
C VAL A 321 -13.80 6.40 -2.14
N VAL A 322 -13.39 6.90 -0.98
CA VAL A 322 -12.38 7.94 -0.86
C VAL A 322 -11.03 7.29 -0.58
N VAL A 323 -10.09 7.47 -1.50
CA VAL A 323 -8.71 6.99 -1.41
C VAL A 323 -7.79 8.17 -1.11
N ARG A 324 -6.96 8.00 -0.10
CA ARG A 324 -5.95 8.96 0.34
C ARG A 324 -4.81 9.10 -0.66
N PRO A 325 -3.98 10.16 -0.57
CA PRO A 325 -2.81 10.34 -1.45
C PRO A 325 -1.79 9.21 -1.37
N ASP A 326 -1.76 8.45 -0.27
CA ASP A 326 -0.88 7.30 -0.11
C ASP A 326 -1.47 5.97 -0.66
N GLY A 327 -2.65 6.01 -1.28
CA GLY A 327 -3.33 4.86 -1.88
C GLY A 327 -4.12 4.00 -0.88
N ILE A 328 -4.38 4.53 0.31
CA ILE A 328 -5.16 3.87 1.36
C ILE A 328 -6.62 4.35 1.31
N VAL A 329 -7.58 3.45 1.44
CA VAL A 329 -9.00 3.79 1.56
C VAL A 329 -9.19 4.53 2.88
N GLY A 330 -9.63 5.79 2.84
CA GLY A 330 -9.90 6.59 4.04
C GLY A 330 -11.37 6.54 4.47
N ASN A 331 -12.28 6.37 3.52
CA ASN A 331 -13.71 6.30 3.78
C ASN A 331 -14.45 5.64 2.60
N HIS A 332 -15.67 5.17 2.83
CA HIS A 332 -16.58 4.71 1.78
C HIS A 332 -18.04 4.99 2.15
N LEU A 333 -18.90 5.09 1.13
CA LEU A 333 -20.34 5.29 1.25
C LEU A 333 -21.04 4.50 0.13
N GLN A 334 -22.12 3.80 0.42
CA GLN A 334 -23.00 3.21 -0.60
C GLN A 334 -24.15 4.19 -0.90
N PHE A 335 -24.59 4.31 -2.16
CA PHE A 335 -25.65 5.27 -2.51
C PHE A 335 -26.97 4.97 -1.78
N TYR A 336 -27.24 3.69 -1.52
CA TYR A 336 -28.34 3.25 -0.68
C TYR A 336 -27.83 2.66 0.63
N THR A 337 -28.27 3.26 1.72
CA THR A 337 -28.30 2.65 3.05
C THR A 337 -29.77 2.57 3.44
N LYS A 338 -30.22 1.40 3.91
CA LYS A 338 -31.63 1.17 4.31
C LYS A 338 -32.05 2.05 5.48
#